data_AF-Q0C9P0-F1
#
_entry.id   AF-Q0C9P0-F1
#
_cell.length_a   1.000
_cell.length_b   1.000
_cell.length_c   1.000
_cell.angle_alpha   90.00
_cell.angle_beta   90.00
_cell.angle_gamma   90.00
#
_symmetry.space_group_name_H-M   'P 1'
#
loop_
_entity.id
_entity.type
_entity.pdbx_description
1 polymer ?
#
loop_
_entity_poly.entity_id
_entity_poly.type
_entity_poly.pdbx_seq_one_letter_code
_entity_poly.pdbx_strand_id
1 'polypeptide(L)'
;MSPENRVPALGAATEKDSAKVSTAPPPPSHTLEHGEGINRTTTGGPFVSPRVAAYIRRFEQQLVEYNLEARGIERVGEDERMKKLSWVSYLQAFLLWVSVNLAANNITLGMLGPVVYGLSFLDSALCAVLGALVGALPAAWMATWGPISGIRTMAFGRYTMGWWPSKIIVILNLIQMLGYCLIDCVVCGQILSAVSPHGSMSVAVGIVIIAIISWVIATFGIQGFHYYERFAFLPQLIVVCILFGVSSSKFDLSTPSVGDTRTLAGNRLSFFSICLSAAITYAPLAADFFVYYPERTSRRTIFSLSFLGLMLSFTMAFLAGIGLASGIPQHPSYAAAYQRGAGALIVEGFRPLGRFGQFCAVVVALGLIANTVAPTYSAGVDFQILGRHAERVPRALWNTVGVVIYTVCALAGRGHLSEIFTNFLALMGYWVAIWMAIILEERFVFRRRPRGYNWSVWNDPAKLPLGVAAFVAFLVGWAGAILCMAQVWYIGPLARLVGEYGADMGNYVGFTWAGLVYPPLRYLELRWAGR
;
A
#
# COMPACT_ATOMS: atom_id res chain seq x y z
N MET A 1 12.42 -41.53 -54.76
CA MET A 1 13.68 -41.43 -55.51
C MET A 1 14.78 -41.10 -54.52
N SER A 2 15.69 -42.07 -54.37
CA SER A 2 17.04 -42.10 -53.78
C SER A 2 17.84 -40.79 -53.75
N PRO A 3 19.02 -40.72 -53.09
CA PRO A 3 19.67 -41.61 -52.09
C PRO A 3 20.23 -40.74 -50.91
N GLU A 4 21.07 -41.13 -49.94
CA GLU A 4 21.47 -42.36 -49.26
C GLU A 4 22.24 -41.96 -47.98
N ASN A 5 22.03 -42.76 -46.93
CA ASN A 5 23.01 -43.36 -46.03
C ASN A 5 24.02 -42.57 -45.15
N ARG A 6 23.86 -42.83 -43.82
CA ARG A 6 24.84 -43.45 -42.87
C ARG A 6 25.97 -42.59 -42.27
N VAL A 7 25.75 -42.00 -41.07
CA VAL A 7 26.01 -42.55 -39.69
C VAL A 7 27.10 -43.66 -39.58
N PRO A 8 27.85 -43.90 -38.46
CA PRO A 8 28.31 -43.12 -37.27
C PRO A 8 29.77 -43.37 -36.77
N ALA A 9 30.11 -42.80 -35.60
CA ALA A 9 30.95 -43.34 -34.50
C ALA A 9 32.48 -43.35 -34.72
N LEU A 10 33.34 -43.03 -33.74
CA LEU A 10 33.49 -43.61 -32.40
C LEU A 10 34.06 -42.58 -31.40
N GLY A 11 33.79 -42.78 -30.10
CA GLY A 11 34.58 -42.22 -29.01
C GLY A 11 35.47 -43.28 -28.35
N ALA A 12 36.51 -42.84 -27.64
CA ALA A 12 37.05 -43.47 -26.42
C ALA A 12 38.07 -42.55 -25.71
N ALA A 13 38.06 -42.65 -24.38
CA ALA A 13 38.92 -42.09 -23.32
C ALA A 13 40.43 -42.44 -23.49
N THR A 14 41.46 -41.96 -22.78
CA THR A 14 41.68 -41.34 -21.44
C THR A 14 43.18 -40.91 -21.34
N GLU A 15 43.55 -40.19 -20.25
CA GLU A 15 44.88 -40.08 -19.56
C GLU A 15 45.70 -38.77 -19.57
N LYS A 16 45.73 -38.16 -18.37
CA LYS A 16 46.84 -37.71 -17.47
C LYS A 16 47.99 -36.76 -17.90
N ASP A 17 48.15 -35.79 -16.99
CA ASP A 17 49.36 -35.17 -16.39
C ASP A 17 50.24 -34.15 -17.14
N SER A 18 50.08 -32.90 -16.67
CA SER A 18 51.09 -31.88 -16.28
C SER A 18 52.58 -32.04 -16.68
N ALA A 19 53.18 -31.00 -17.30
CA ALA A 19 54.01 -29.96 -16.64
C ALA A 19 54.96 -29.17 -17.59
N LYS A 20 55.14 -27.86 -17.27
CA LYS A 20 56.20 -26.88 -17.67
C LYS A 20 56.10 -26.29 -19.10
N VAL A 21 56.21 -24.99 -19.37
CA VAL A 21 57.32 -24.04 -19.07
C VAL A 21 56.83 -22.56 -19.08
N SER A 22 57.54 -21.74 -18.29
CA SER A 22 57.49 -20.27 -18.05
C SER A 22 57.75 -19.37 -19.28
N THR A 23 57.21 -18.13 -19.30
CA THR A 23 57.94 -16.88 -19.61
C THR A 23 57.09 -15.61 -19.39
N ALA A 24 57.75 -14.53 -18.97
CA ALA A 24 57.24 -13.26 -18.42
C ALA A 24 56.89 -12.18 -19.50
N PRO A 25 56.35 -10.99 -19.13
CA PRO A 25 55.50 -10.14 -19.99
C PRO A 25 56.21 -8.91 -20.62
N PRO A 26 55.56 -8.20 -21.58
CA PRO A 26 55.97 -6.85 -22.02
C PRO A 26 54.89 -5.76 -21.70
N PRO A 27 55.14 -4.44 -21.90
CA PRO A 27 55.05 -3.40 -20.86
C PRO A 27 53.87 -2.40 -21.05
N PRO A 28 53.71 -1.37 -20.18
CA PRO A 28 52.59 -0.41 -20.28
C PRO A 28 52.87 0.71 -21.28
N SER A 29 51.82 1.22 -21.94
CA SER A 29 51.89 2.45 -22.73
C SER A 29 50.80 3.44 -22.31
N HIS A 30 51.24 4.68 -22.15
CA HIS A 30 50.48 5.85 -21.79
C HIS A 30 50.00 6.61 -23.05
N THR A 31 48.96 7.44 -22.84
CA THR A 31 48.55 8.65 -23.60
C THR A 31 47.86 8.48 -24.96
N LEU A 32 46.66 9.04 -25.13
CA LEU A 32 46.44 10.41 -25.64
C LEU A 32 44.94 10.78 -25.67
N GLU A 33 44.66 12.02 -25.24
CA GLU A 33 43.42 12.75 -25.49
C GLU A 33 43.37 13.26 -26.95
N HIS A 34 42.19 13.21 -27.58
CA HIS A 34 41.52 14.30 -28.31
C HIS A 34 40.25 13.76 -28.99
N GLY A 35 39.06 14.29 -28.67
CA GLY A 35 38.26 15.10 -29.60
C GLY A 35 37.36 14.21 -30.48
N GLU A 36 36.04 14.16 -30.29
CA GLU A 36 35.13 15.13 -30.90
C GLU A 36 33.81 15.22 -30.12
N GLY A 37 33.39 16.46 -29.85
CA GLY A 37 32.10 16.77 -29.28
C GLY A 37 31.00 16.80 -30.34
N ILE A 38 29.82 16.29 -29.98
CA ILE A 38 28.56 16.72 -30.59
C ILE A 38 27.70 17.36 -29.49
N ASN A 39 27.59 18.68 -29.63
CA ASN A 39 26.74 19.58 -28.86
C ASN A 39 25.28 19.11 -28.87
N ARG A 40 24.74 18.77 -27.69
CA ARG A 40 23.30 18.93 -27.42
C ARG A 40 23.09 20.29 -26.78
N THR A 41 22.73 21.25 -27.63
CA THR A 41 22.18 22.56 -27.26
C THR A 41 21.07 22.38 -26.22
N THR A 42 21.36 22.86 -25.01
CA THR A 42 20.39 23.08 -23.95
C THR A 42 19.77 24.46 -24.17
N THR A 43 18.48 24.48 -24.51
CA THR A 43 17.71 25.72 -24.55
C THR A 43 16.48 25.58 -23.66
N GLY A 44 16.41 26.43 -22.64
CA GLY A 44 15.15 26.86 -22.01
C GLY A 44 14.83 26.30 -20.62
N GLY A 45 15.34 26.95 -19.57
CA GLY A 45 14.62 27.05 -18.29
C GLY A 45 15.50 27.39 -17.07
N PRO A 46 15.38 28.59 -16.44
CA PRO A 46 15.73 28.76 -15.04
C PRO A 46 14.53 28.31 -14.18
N PHE A 47 14.71 27.59 -13.07
CA PHE A 47 14.97 28.19 -11.74
C PHE A 47 15.66 27.22 -10.77
N VAL A 48 16.57 26.35 -11.22
CA VAL A 48 17.46 25.61 -10.31
C VAL A 48 18.88 26.05 -10.60
N SER A 49 19.56 26.61 -9.59
CA SER A 49 20.93 27.09 -9.79
C SER A 49 21.82 25.94 -10.26
N PRO A 50 22.79 26.18 -11.17
CA PRO A 50 23.71 25.14 -11.65
C PRO A 50 24.43 24.40 -10.52
N ARG A 51 24.63 25.08 -9.37
CA ARG A 51 25.24 24.51 -8.16
C ARG A 51 24.32 23.50 -7.48
N VAL A 52 23.01 23.77 -7.40
CA VAL A 52 22.02 22.85 -6.82
C VAL A 52 21.86 21.61 -7.71
N ALA A 53 21.83 21.79 -9.03
CA ALA A 53 21.79 20.66 -9.96
C ALA A 53 23.05 19.77 -9.87
N ALA A 54 24.23 20.36 -9.68
CA ALA A 54 25.47 19.62 -9.47
C ALA A 54 25.49 18.88 -8.12
N TYR A 55 24.93 19.48 -7.07
CA TYR A 55 24.81 18.85 -5.76
C TYR A 55 23.83 17.67 -5.78
N ILE A 56 22.68 17.82 -6.46
CA ILE A 56 21.71 16.73 -6.67
C ILE A 56 22.38 15.57 -7.43
N ARG A 57 23.13 15.85 -8.50
CA ARG A 57 23.85 14.79 -9.25
C ARG A 57 24.91 14.08 -8.43
N ARG A 58 25.68 14.80 -7.60
CA ARG A 58 26.67 14.17 -6.69
C ARG A 58 25.99 13.32 -5.63
N PHE A 59 24.86 13.79 -5.09
CA PHE A 59 24.05 13.01 -4.18
C PHE A 59 23.47 11.77 -4.85
N GLU A 60 22.93 11.87 -6.07
CA GLU A 60 22.46 10.73 -6.87
C GLU A 60 23.59 9.73 -7.16
N GLN A 61 24.79 10.20 -7.50
CA GLN A 61 25.96 9.34 -7.70
C GLN A 61 26.36 8.61 -6.41
N GLN A 62 26.35 9.29 -5.26
CA GLN A 62 26.55 8.64 -3.97
C GLN A 62 25.44 7.64 -3.67
N LEU A 63 24.17 7.96 -3.97
CA LEU A 63 23.06 7.03 -3.79
C LEU A 63 23.27 5.75 -4.62
N VAL A 64 23.65 5.89 -5.89
CA VAL A 64 23.97 4.76 -6.78
C VAL A 64 25.17 3.96 -6.26
N GLU A 65 26.23 4.63 -5.78
CA GLU A 65 27.41 4.02 -5.19
C GLU A 65 27.08 3.22 -3.91
N TYR A 66 26.06 3.64 -3.16
CA TYR A 66 25.53 2.94 -1.98
C TYR A 66 24.43 1.89 -2.31
N ASN A 67 24.23 1.49 -3.58
CA ASN A 67 23.14 0.58 -4.01
C ASN A 67 21.72 1.09 -3.66
N LEU A 68 21.56 2.39 -3.42
CA LEU A 68 20.26 3.01 -3.18
C LEU A 68 19.54 3.09 -4.52
N GLU A 69 18.35 2.49 -4.59
CA GLU A 69 17.51 2.44 -5.79
C GLU A 69 17.22 3.87 -6.28
N ALA A 70 18.06 4.36 -7.20
CA ALA A 70 17.98 5.68 -7.79
C ALA A 70 16.84 5.78 -8.82
N ARG A 71 16.23 4.64 -9.18
CA ARG A 71 15.11 4.58 -10.12
C ARG A 71 13.84 5.11 -9.46
N GLY A 72 13.31 6.17 -10.05
CA GLY A 72 12.01 6.75 -9.70
C GLY A 72 10.86 6.07 -10.41
N ILE A 73 10.16 6.85 -11.24
CA ILE A 73 8.93 6.46 -11.94
C ILE A 73 9.16 5.69 -13.25
N GLU A 74 10.41 5.53 -13.66
CA GLU A 74 10.76 4.87 -14.92
C GLU A 74 10.28 3.43 -14.97
N ARG A 75 9.81 3.02 -16.16
CA ARG A 75 9.41 1.64 -16.42
C ARG A 75 10.61 0.71 -16.25
N VAL A 76 10.41 -0.38 -15.51
CA VAL A 76 11.43 -1.42 -15.34
C VAL A 76 11.54 -2.26 -16.61
N GLY A 77 12.73 -2.24 -17.22
CA GLY A 77 13.07 -3.03 -18.41
C GLY A 77 12.96 -4.54 -18.14
N GLU A 78 12.82 -5.36 -19.18
CA GLU A 78 12.73 -6.82 -19.00
C GLU A 78 14.05 -7.43 -18.48
N ASP A 79 15.16 -6.83 -18.84
CA ASP A 79 16.54 -7.20 -18.50
C ASP A 79 16.90 -6.92 -17.02
N GLU A 80 16.21 -5.98 -16.41
CA GLU A 80 16.42 -5.54 -15.03
C GLU A 80 15.48 -6.24 -14.03
N ARG A 81 14.54 -7.05 -14.55
CA ARG A 81 13.66 -7.88 -13.74
C ARG A 81 14.37 -9.13 -13.25
N MET A 82 13.81 -9.75 -12.22
CA MET A 82 14.38 -10.97 -11.63
C MET A 82 14.52 -12.08 -12.67
N LYS A 83 15.75 -12.54 -12.93
CA LYS A 83 16.02 -13.53 -14.00
C LYS A 83 15.35 -14.90 -13.74
N LYS A 84 15.22 -15.30 -12.48
CA LYS A 84 14.62 -16.59 -12.08
C LYS A 84 13.49 -16.34 -11.09
N LEU A 85 12.28 -16.85 -11.41
CA LEU A 85 11.26 -17.04 -10.39
C LEU A 85 11.54 -18.35 -9.66
N SER A 86 11.69 -18.25 -8.35
CA SER A 86 11.69 -19.41 -7.47
C SER A 86 10.33 -19.53 -6.78
N TRP A 87 10.05 -20.68 -6.18
CA TRP A 87 8.92 -20.80 -5.26
C TRP A 87 8.98 -19.74 -4.15
N VAL A 88 10.20 -19.39 -3.67
CA VAL A 88 10.39 -18.38 -2.61
C VAL A 88 9.94 -17.01 -3.08
N SER A 89 10.17 -16.67 -4.34
CA SER A 89 9.69 -15.41 -4.95
C SER A 89 8.16 -15.34 -4.97
N TYR A 90 7.47 -16.46 -5.16
CA TYR A 90 6.01 -16.50 -5.05
C TYR A 90 5.56 -16.39 -3.59
N LEU A 91 6.18 -17.14 -2.67
CA LEU A 91 5.87 -17.01 -1.24
C LEU A 91 6.05 -15.58 -0.74
N GLN A 92 7.08 -14.87 -1.19
CA GLN A 92 7.31 -13.47 -0.84
C GLN A 92 6.11 -12.57 -1.18
N ALA A 93 5.37 -12.85 -2.26
CA ALA A 93 4.15 -12.09 -2.56
C ALA A 93 3.08 -12.26 -1.47
N PHE A 94 2.88 -13.49 -0.98
CA PHE A 94 1.98 -13.76 0.14
C PHE A 94 2.48 -13.14 1.44
N LEU A 95 3.76 -13.35 1.77
CA LEU A 95 4.37 -12.87 3.01
C LEU A 95 4.42 -11.34 3.09
N LEU A 96 4.64 -10.65 1.97
CA LEU A 96 4.61 -9.20 1.91
C LEU A 96 3.27 -8.67 2.44
N TRP A 97 2.16 -9.19 1.92
CA TRP A 97 0.83 -8.75 2.36
C TRP A 97 0.53 -9.14 3.79
N VAL A 98 0.98 -10.33 4.24
CA VAL A 98 0.84 -10.73 5.64
C VAL A 98 1.62 -9.78 6.56
N SER A 99 2.87 -9.49 6.22
CA SER A 99 3.77 -8.66 7.01
C SER A 99 3.28 -7.22 7.12
N VAL A 100 2.91 -6.62 5.99
CA VAL A 100 2.41 -5.23 5.95
C VAL A 100 1.12 -5.11 6.76
N ASN A 101 0.19 -6.06 6.65
CA ASN A 101 -1.15 -5.89 7.24
C ASN A 101 -1.32 -6.46 8.63
N LEU A 102 -0.48 -7.39 9.06
CA LEU A 102 -0.54 -7.93 10.42
C LEU A 102 0.10 -6.95 11.39
N ALA A 103 -0.54 -5.79 11.51
CA ALA A 103 -0.07 -4.61 12.20
C ALA A 103 -1.16 -4.07 13.14
N ALA A 104 -0.72 -3.31 14.13
CA ALA A 104 -1.59 -2.87 15.22
C ALA A 104 -2.70 -1.91 14.76
N ASN A 105 -2.49 -1.17 13.66
CA ASN A 105 -3.49 -0.26 13.11
C ASN A 105 -4.77 -1.02 12.69
N ASN A 106 -4.64 -2.19 12.07
CA ASN A 106 -5.76 -3.04 11.71
C ASN A 106 -6.42 -3.66 12.95
N ILE A 107 -5.65 -3.98 14.00
CA ILE A 107 -6.23 -4.38 15.30
C ILE A 107 -7.09 -3.25 15.87
N THR A 108 -6.59 -2.01 15.88
CA THR A 108 -7.36 -0.86 16.35
C THR A 108 -8.58 -0.55 15.49
N LEU A 109 -8.52 -0.83 14.18
CA LEU A 109 -9.67 -0.71 13.29
C LEU A 109 -10.78 -1.71 13.65
N GLY A 110 -10.41 -2.96 13.95
CA GLY A 110 -11.34 -3.99 14.41
C GLY A 110 -12.07 -3.60 15.70
N MET A 111 -11.40 -2.88 16.61
CA MET A 111 -12.01 -2.41 17.86
C MET A 111 -13.22 -1.47 17.65
N LEU A 112 -13.31 -0.79 16.50
CA LEU A 112 -14.39 0.16 16.23
C LEU A 112 -15.76 -0.53 16.09
N GLY A 113 -15.82 -1.81 15.70
CA GLY A 113 -17.07 -2.54 15.54
C GLY A 113 -17.88 -2.56 16.85
N PRO A 114 -17.33 -3.11 17.94
CA PRO A 114 -18.00 -3.05 19.24
C PRO A 114 -18.03 -1.65 19.85
N VAL A 115 -16.94 -0.88 19.78
CA VAL A 115 -16.82 0.38 20.54
C VAL A 115 -17.62 1.54 19.93
N VAL A 116 -17.54 1.72 18.61
CA VAL A 116 -18.16 2.87 17.92
C VAL A 116 -19.53 2.47 17.37
N TYR A 117 -19.64 1.29 16.79
CA TYR A 117 -20.86 0.84 16.12
C TYR A 117 -21.79 -0.01 17.01
N GLY A 118 -21.39 -0.31 18.25
CA GLY A 118 -22.22 -1.06 19.21
C GLY A 118 -22.58 -2.47 18.74
N LEU A 119 -21.77 -3.05 17.85
CA LEU A 119 -22.02 -4.36 17.27
C LEU A 119 -21.51 -5.47 18.19
N SER A 120 -22.26 -6.57 18.24
CA SER A 120 -21.78 -7.81 18.87
C SER A 120 -20.50 -8.33 18.21
N PHE A 121 -19.81 -9.23 18.89
CA PHE A 121 -18.60 -9.86 18.34
C PHE A 121 -18.88 -10.54 16.99
N LEU A 122 -19.98 -11.28 16.87
CA LEU A 122 -20.31 -12.01 15.65
C LEU A 122 -20.63 -11.07 14.48
N ASP A 123 -21.46 -10.05 14.72
CA ASP A 123 -21.79 -9.06 13.69
C ASP A 123 -20.53 -8.31 13.21
N SER A 124 -19.71 -7.89 14.17
CA SER A 124 -18.44 -7.23 13.88
C SER A 124 -17.52 -8.16 13.06
N ALA A 125 -17.35 -9.41 13.48
CA ALA A 125 -16.49 -10.38 12.81
C ALA A 125 -16.93 -10.63 11.36
N LEU A 126 -18.23 -10.84 11.14
CA LEU A 126 -18.79 -11.05 9.81
C LEU A 126 -18.62 -9.80 8.92
N CYS A 127 -18.96 -8.61 9.43
CA CYS A 127 -18.82 -7.37 8.67
C CYS A 127 -17.35 -7.08 8.33
N ALA A 128 -16.43 -7.31 9.27
CA ALA A 128 -15.02 -7.05 9.07
C ALA A 128 -14.37 -8.01 8.07
N VAL A 129 -14.61 -9.32 8.20
CA VAL A 129 -14.05 -10.34 7.29
C VAL A 129 -14.64 -10.23 5.89
N LEU A 130 -15.96 -10.04 5.76
CA LEU A 130 -16.58 -9.87 4.45
C LEU A 130 -16.23 -8.52 3.80
N GLY A 131 -16.09 -7.46 4.60
CA GLY A 131 -15.59 -6.16 4.13
C GLY A 131 -14.18 -6.30 3.57
N ALA A 132 -13.26 -6.91 4.34
CA ALA A 132 -11.89 -7.19 3.90
C ALA A 132 -11.86 -8.06 2.64
N LEU A 133 -12.74 -9.07 2.54
CA LEU A 133 -12.89 -9.93 1.35
C LEU A 133 -13.15 -9.11 0.10
N VAL A 134 -14.16 -8.24 0.14
CA VAL A 134 -14.54 -7.43 -1.01
C VAL A 134 -13.45 -6.40 -1.34
N GLY A 135 -12.83 -5.78 -0.33
CA GLY A 135 -11.76 -4.80 -0.54
C GLY A 135 -10.43 -5.43 -1.02
N ALA A 136 -10.13 -6.67 -0.64
CA ALA A 136 -8.90 -7.36 -1.05
C ALA A 136 -8.92 -7.80 -2.52
N LEU A 137 -10.10 -8.02 -3.12
CA LEU A 137 -10.25 -8.40 -4.53
C LEU A 137 -9.61 -7.38 -5.51
N PRO A 138 -9.96 -6.08 -5.48
CA PRO A 138 -9.35 -5.08 -6.34
C PRO A 138 -7.86 -4.90 -6.05
N ALA A 139 -7.43 -4.97 -4.79
CA ALA A 139 -6.01 -4.88 -4.44
C ALA A 139 -5.19 -6.04 -5.03
N ALA A 140 -5.65 -7.27 -4.86
CA ALA A 140 -5.02 -8.46 -5.44
C ALA A 140 -5.06 -8.46 -6.98
N TRP A 141 -6.11 -7.91 -7.59
CA TRP A 141 -6.17 -7.74 -9.03
C TRP A 141 -5.15 -6.70 -9.53
N MET A 142 -5.04 -5.56 -8.84
CA MET A 142 -4.05 -4.52 -9.14
C MET A 142 -2.61 -5.03 -9.02
N ALA A 143 -2.31 -5.88 -8.03
CA ALA A 143 -1.01 -6.52 -7.87
C ALA A 143 -0.55 -7.27 -9.14
N THR A 144 -1.49 -7.86 -9.89
CA THR A 144 -1.15 -8.61 -11.13
C THR A 144 -0.64 -7.73 -12.27
N TRP A 145 -0.89 -6.42 -12.21
CA TRP A 145 -0.47 -5.47 -13.25
C TRP A 145 1.00 -5.06 -13.13
N GLY A 146 1.60 -5.21 -11.95
CA GLY A 146 3.03 -4.94 -11.72
C GLY A 146 3.93 -5.74 -12.65
N PRO A 147 3.89 -7.09 -12.64
CA PRO A 147 4.74 -7.92 -13.49
C PRO A 147 4.47 -7.73 -14.98
N ILE A 148 3.24 -7.38 -15.37
CA ILE A 148 2.87 -7.24 -16.79
C ILE A 148 3.40 -5.94 -17.37
N SER A 149 3.26 -4.84 -16.63
CA SER A 149 3.56 -3.51 -17.14
C SER A 149 5.01 -3.10 -16.87
N GLY A 150 5.55 -3.49 -15.71
CA GLY A 150 6.79 -2.91 -15.17
C GLY A 150 6.64 -1.42 -14.82
N ILE A 151 5.40 -0.92 -14.71
CA ILE A 151 5.07 0.49 -14.45
C ILE A 151 4.42 0.59 -13.07
N ARG A 152 4.69 1.68 -12.36
CA ARG A 152 4.10 2.00 -11.06
C ARG A 152 2.59 2.21 -11.16
N THR A 153 1.86 1.90 -10.10
CA THR A 153 0.40 1.79 -10.07
C THR A 153 -0.30 3.07 -10.51
N MET A 154 0.16 4.21 -10.02
CA MET A 154 -0.44 5.51 -10.36
C MET A 154 -0.09 5.97 -11.78
N ALA A 155 1.05 5.55 -12.32
CA ALA A 155 1.39 5.75 -13.72
C ALA A 155 0.57 4.85 -14.65
N PHE A 156 0.23 3.63 -14.22
CA PHE A 156 -0.76 2.79 -14.90
C PHE A 156 -2.15 3.47 -14.94
N GLY A 157 -2.54 4.16 -13.87
CA GLY A 157 -3.78 4.95 -13.83
C GLY A 157 -3.93 5.98 -14.96
N ARG A 158 -2.83 6.47 -15.55
CA ARG A 158 -2.84 7.43 -16.68
C ARG A 158 -3.48 6.87 -17.95
N TYR A 159 -3.43 5.55 -18.16
CA TYR A 159 -4.06 4.91 -19.33
C TYR A 159 -5.59 4.97 -19.29
N THR A 160 -6.15 5.24 -18.12
CA THR A 160 -7.60 5.37 -17.89
C THR A 160 -7.97 6.83 -17.63
N MET A 161 -7.34 7.45 -16.64
CA MET A 161 -7.69 8.81 -16.19
C MET A 161 -7.14 9.91 -17.10
N GLY A 162 -6.26 9.60 -18.06
CA GLY A 162 -5.57 10.60 -18.85
C GLY A 162 -4.48 11.35 -18.07
N TRP A 163 -3.80 12.30 -18.72
CA TRP A 163 -2.61 12.95 -18.16
C TRP A 163 -2.90 13.94 -17.02
N TRP A 164 -3.97 14.74 -17.15
CA TRP A 164 -4.30 15.78 -16.17
C TRP A 164 -5.15 15.25 -15.02
N PRO A 165 -6.27 14.53 -15.27
CA PRO A 165 -7.09 14.01 -14.17
C PRO A 165 -6.35 12.97 -13.32
N SER A 166 -5.40 12.21 -13.88
CA SER A 166 -4.59 11.28 -13.08
C SER A 166 -3.83 11.97 -11.95
N LYS A 167 -3.46 13.25 -12.10
CA LYS A 167 -2.74 13.97 -11.04
C LYS A 167 -3.59 14.17 -9.79
N ILE A 168 -4.90 14.37 -9.96
CA ILE A 168 -5.83 14.45 -8.82
C ILE A 168 -5.84 13.12 -8.08
N ILE A 169 -5.89 11.99 -8.80
CA ILE A 169 -5.83 10.66 -8.21
C ILE A 169 -4.49 10.42 -7.50
N VAL A 170 -3.38 10.88 -8.06
CA VAL A 170 -2.06 10.84 -7.39
C VAL A 170 -2.05 11.65 -6.10
N ILE A 171 -2.63 12.85 -6.08
CA ILE A 171 -2.74 13.66 -4.85
C ILE A 171 -3.58 12.93 -3.80
N LEU A 172 -4.71 12.33 -4.20
CA LEU A 172 -5.56 11.56 -3.28
C LEU A 172 -4.82 10.33 -2.73
N ASN A 173 -4.05 9.63 -3.57
CA ASN A 173 -3.23 8.51 -3.11
C ASN A 173 -2.09 8.94 -2.18
N LEU A 174 -1.47 10.09 -2.42
CA LEU A 174 -0.47 10.66 -1.51
C LEU A 174 -1.09 10.99 -0.15
N ILE A 175 -2.25 11.65 -0.14
CA ILE A 175 -2.99 11.92 1.10
C ILE A 175 -3.28 10.62 1.83
N GLN A 176 -3.76 9.59 1.10
CA GLN A 176 -4.04 8.26 1.64
C GLN A 176 -2.82 7.63 2.31
N MET A 177 -1.70 7.53 1.60
CA MET A 177 -0.47 6.93 2.10
C MET A 177 0.05 7.65 3.35
N LEU A 178 0.11 8.98 3.30
CA LEU A 178 0.57 9.79 4.43
C LEU A 178 -0.37 9.68 5.63
N GLY A 179 -1.68 9.56 5.41
CA GLY A 179 -2.63 9.37 6.50
C GLY A 179 -2.57 7.98 7.14
N TYR A 180 -2.25 6.92 6.38
CA TYR A 180 -1.93 5.62 6.98
C TYR A 180 -0.67 5.67 7.85
N CYS A 181 0.41 6.30 7.35
CA CYS A 181 1.61 6.51 8.15
C CYS A 181 1.34 7.31 9.43
N LEU A 182 0.45 8.31 9.37
CA LEU A 182 0.00 9.07 10.54
C LEU A 182 -0.66 8.14 11.57
N ILE A 183 -1.65 7.35 11.14
CA ILE A 183 -2.38 6.42 12.00
C ILE A 183 -1.40 5.46 12.68
N ASP A 184 -0.49 4.87 11.92
CA ASP A 184 0.53 3.96 12.45
C ASP A 184 1.39 4.64 13.51
N CYS A 185 1.83 5.87 13.26
CA CYS A 185 2.64 6.62 14.21
C CYS A 185 1.89 6.83 15.54
N VAL A 186 0.61 7.19 15.48
CA VAL A 186 -0.22 7.40 16.68
C VAL A 186 -0.42 6.10 17.44
N VAL A 187 -0.77 5.00 16.76
CA VAL A 187 -0.97 3.69 17.39
C VAL A 187 0.33 3.19 18.03
N CYS A 188 1.47 3.31 17.33
CA CYS A 188 2.78 2.96 17.86
C CYS A 188 3.09 3.77 19.12
N GLY A 189 2.88 5.09 19.07
CA GLY A 189 3.08 5.99 20.20
C GLY A 189 2.23 5.61 21.41
N GLN A 190 0.97 5.24 21.21
CA GLN A 190 0.08 4.77 22.26
C GLN A 190 0.57 3.46 22.90
N ILE A 191 0.97 2.47 22.09
CA ILE A 191 1.49 1.19 22.58
C ILE A 191 2.77 1.41 23.40
N LEU A 192 3.77 2.10 22.83
CA LEU A 192 5.05 2.31 23.48
C LEU A 192 4.88 3.14 24.78
N SER A 193 4.02 4.16 24.77
CA SER A 193 3.72 4.95 25.98
C SER A 193 3.07 4.09 27.06
N ALA A 194 2.16 3.19 26.68
CA ALA A 194 1.49 2.27 27.61
C ALA A 194 2.40 1.16 28.16
N VAL A 195 3.45 0.76 27.44
CA VAL A 195 4.48 -0.17 27.93
C VAL A 195 5.49 0.52 28.85
N SER A 196 5.70 1.83 28.69
CA SER A 196 6.74 2.55 29.43
C SER A 196 6.55 2.47 30.96
N PRO A 197 7.61 2.17 31.73
CA PRO A 197 7.52 2.15 33.19
C PRO A 197 7.08 3.52 33.72
N HIS A 198 6.06 3.53 34.57
CA HIS A 198 5.52 4.73 35.24
C HIS A 198 5.13 5.89 34.31
N GLY A 199 4.84 5.63 33.02
CA GLY A 199 4.48 6.69 32.07
C GLY A 199 5.64 7.63 31.72
N SER A 200 6.88 7.18 31.91
CA SER A 200 8.10 7.95 31.60
C SER A 200 8.19 8.38 30.13
N MET A 201 7.48 7.70 29.22
CA MET A 201 7.46 8.05 27.80
C MET A 201 6.08 8.51 27.35
N SER A 202 6.00 9.73 26.80
CA SER A 202 4.76 10.24 26.21
C SER A 202 4.49 9.63 24.82
N VAL A 203 3.21 9.63 24.41
CA VAL A 203 2.79 9.21 23.06
C VAL A 203 3.54 9.98 21.96
N ALA A 204 3.85 11.26 22.20
CA ALA A 204 4.57 12.10 21.25
C ALA A 204 6.01 11.61 20.98
N VAL A 205 6.70 11.14 22.02
CA VAL A 205 8.05 10.56 21.87
C VAL A 205 7.98 9.28 21.04
N GLY A 206 7.00 8.41 21.31
CA GLY A 206 6.80 7.19 20.52
C GLY A 206 6.51 7.48 19.04
N ILE A 207 5.68 8.50 18.73
CA ILE A 207 5.42 8.99 17.36
C ILE A 207 6.71 9.41 16.66
N VAL A 208 7.58 10.17 17.32
CA VAL A 208 8.84 10.64 16.72
C VAL A 208 9.81 9.49 16.49
N ILE A 209 9.90 8.53 17.42
CA ILE A 209 10.78 7.36 17.29
C ILE A 209 10.42 6.55 16.05
N ILE A 210 9.13 6.19 15.89
CA ILE A 210 8.69 5.37 14.77
C ILE A 210 8.82 6.11 13.44
N ALA A 211 8.54 7.42 13.40
CA ALA A 211 8.72 8.24 12.21
C ALA A 211 10.18 8.27 11.74
N ILE A 212 11.14 8.45 12.66
CA ILE A 212 12.58 8.45 12.33
C ILE A 212 13.03 7.08 11.83
N ILE A 213 12.62 5.98 12.49
CA ILE A 213 13.00 4.63 12.07
C ILE A 213 12.44 4.32 10.67
N SER A 214 11.15 4.59 10.46
CA SER A 214 10.51 4.40 9.16
C SER A 214 11.13 5.26 8.07
N TRP A 215 11.52 6.51 8.38
CA TRP A 215 12.22 7.39 7.46
C TRP A 215 13.59 6.84 7.05
N VAL A 216 14.38 6.37 8.02
CA VAL A 216 15.69 5.75 7.76
C VAL A 216 15.50 4.58 6.79
N ILE A 217 14.61 3.63 7.11
CA ILE A 217 14.42 2.42 6.29
C ILE A 217 13.88 2.78 4.89
N ALA A 218 12.88 3.67 4.80
CA ALA A 218 12.31 4.09 3.52
C ALA A 218 13.31 4.87 2.65
N THR A 219 14.23 5.61 3.26
CA THR A 219 15.26 6.41 2.55
C THR A 219 16.42 5.53 2.07
N PHE A 220 16.85 4.57 2.89
CA PHE A 220 17.98 3.66 2.56
C PHE A 220 17.59 2.47 1.67
N GLY A 221 16.37 2.46 1.10
CA GLY A 221 16.05 1.70 -0.12
C GLY A 221 15.36 0.33 0.08
N ILE A 222 14.69 -0.13 -0.99
CA ILE A 222 13.78 -1.28 -0.97
C ILE A 222 14.49 -2.64 -0.74
N GLN A 223 15.80 -2.73 -0.97
CA GLN A 223 16.55 -3.97 -0.74
C GLN A 223 16.64 -4.32 0.75
N GLY A 224 16.95 -3.33 1.60
CA GLY A 224 16.94 -3.49 3.06
C GLY A 224 15.53 -3.78 3.58
N PHE A 225 14.52 -3.11 3.03
CA PHE A 225 13.12 -3.38 3.33
C PHE A 225 12.70 -4.80 2.95
N HIS A 226 12.95 -5.26 1.73
CA HIS A 226 12.61 -6.64 1.33
C HIS A 226 13.34 -7.70 2.16
N TYR A 227 14.57 -7.42 2.61
CA TYR A 227 15.26 -8.31 3.54
C TYR A 227 14.60 -8.32 4.92
N TYR A 228 14.23 -7.15 5.45
CA TYR A 228 13.48 -7.02 6.71
C TYR A 228 12.13 -7.73 6.63
N GLU A 229 11.32 -7.45 5.60
CA GLU A 229 9.99 -8.04 5.36
C GLU A 229 10.02 -9.56 5.27
N ARG A 230 11.14 -10.14 4.81
CA ARG A 230 11.31 -11.59 4.76
C ARG A 230 11.22 -12.25 6.14
N PHE A 231 11.55 -11.53 7.20
CA PHE A 231 11.56 -12.05 8.57
C PHE A 231 10.57 -11.33 9.50
N ALA A 232 10.22 -10.07 9.22
CA ALA A 232 9.38 -9.23 10.07
C ALA A 232 7.97 -9.81 10.30
N PHE A 233 7.44 -10.55 9.32
CA PHE A 233 6.12 -11.17 9.43
C PHE A 233 6.02 -12.20 10.57
N LEU A 234 7.11 -12.92 10.87
CA LEU A 234 7.08 -14.07 11.78
C LEU A 234 6.94 -13.65 13.25
N PRO A 235 7.75 -12.70 13.78
CA PRO A 235 7.50 -12.15 15.11
C PRO A 235 6.10 -11.56 15.25
N GLN A 236 5.59 -10.82 14.25
CA GLN A 236 4.23 -10.28 14.28
C GLN A 236 3.17 -11.38 14.38
N LEU A 237 3.29 -12.41 13.56
CA LEU A 237 2.38 -13.54 13.58
C LEU A 237 2.34 -14.22 14.94
N ILE A 238 3.51 -14.46 15.53
CA ILE A 238 3.62 -15.09 16.85
C ILE A 238 2.95 -14.22 17.92
N VAL A 239 3.25 -12.92 17.99
CA VAL A 239 2.71 -12.06 19.05
C VAL A 239 1.22 -11.80 18.89
N VAL A 240 0.69 -11.71 17.66
CA VAL A 240 -0.76 -11.60 17.43
C VAL A 240 -1.48 -12.91 17.80
N CYS A 241 -0.90 -14.08 17.50
CA CYS A 241 -1.42 -15.36 17.99
C CYS A 241 -1.42 -15.45 19.52
N ILE A 242 -0.35 -14.99 20.18
CA ILE A 242 -0.27 -14.92 21.65
C ILE A 242 -1.33 -13.97 22.19
N LEU A 243 -1.49 -12.79 21.58
CA LEU A 243 -2.51 -11.80 21.96
C LEU A 243 -3.89 -12.44 21.89
N PHE A 244 -4.21 -13.09 20.77
CA PHE A 244 -5.48 -13.78 20.59
C PHE A 244 -5.68 -14.87 21.64
N GLY A 245 -4.70 -15.75 21.84
CA GLY A 245 -4.77 -16.84 22.82
C GLY A 245 -5.03 -16.35 24.25
N VAL A 246 -4.29 -15.33 24.70
CA VAL A 246 -4.39 -14.82 26.07
C VAL A 246 -5.64 -13.97 26.29
N SER A 247 -5.98 -13.11 25.33
CA SER A 247 -7.14 -12.22 25.44
C SER A 247 -8.48 -12.92 25.19
N SER A 248 -8.49 -14.08 24.52
CA SER A 248 -9.71 -14.84 24.22
C SER A 248 -10.59 -15.16 25.44
N SER A 249 -9.97 -15.37 26.61
CA SER A 249 -10.67 -15.61 27.88
C SER A 249 -11.56 -14.45 28.34
N LYS A 250 -11.33 -13.24 27.81
CA LYS A 250 -12.05 -12.01 28.11
C LYS A 250 -12.93 -11.53 26.96
N PHE A 251 -13.05 -12.33 25.89
CA PHE A 251 -13.92 -11.97 24.77
C PHE A 251 -15.37 -12.19 25.16
N ASP A 252 -16.18 -11.17 24.93
CA ASP A 252 -17.62 -11.32 25.03
C ASP A 252 -18.19 -11.76 23.69
N LEU A 253 -18.73 -12.97 23.66
CA LEU A 253 -19.39 -13.56 22.49
C LEU A 253 -20.92 -13.56 22.62
N SER A 254 -21.44 -13.12 23.77
CA SER A 254 -22.83 -13.30 24.18
C SER A 254 -23.66 -12.02 24.09
N THR A 255 -23.03 -10.86 24.30
CA THR A 255 -23.76 -9.58 24.26
C THR A 255 -24.28 -9.29 22.85
N PRO A 256 -25.60 -9.10 22.69
CA PRO A 256 -26.20 -8.77 21.42
C PRO A 256 -25.87 -7.34 20.99
N SER A 257 -26.00 -7.07 19.70
CA SER A 257 -25.79 -5.74 19.13
C SER A 257 -26.85 -4.75 19.63
N VAL A 258 -26.45 -3.51 19.86
CA VAL A 258 -27.29 -2.46 20.45
C VAL A 258 -27.94 -1.61 19.36
N GLY A 259 -29.23 -1.26 19.54
CA GLY A 259 -29.96 -0.32 18.69
C GLY A 259 -31.24 -0.91 18.09
N ASP A 260 -32.05 -0.04 17.48
CA ASP A 260 -33.22 -0.48 16.70
C ASP A 260 -32.78 -1.19 15.41
N THR A 261 -33.70 -1.91 14.76
CA THR A 261 -33.37 -2.72 13.58
C THR A 261 -32.75 -1.89 12.45
N ARG A 262 -33.16 -0.63 12.28
CA ARG A 262 -32.63 0.25 11.23
C ARG A 262 -31.24 0.77 11.57
N THR A 263 -31.00 1.21 12.80
CA THR A 263 -29.68 1.65 13.24
C THR A 263 -28.69 0.50 13.24
N LEU A 264 -29.11 -0.69 13.65
CA LEU A 264 -28.26 -1.87 13.58
C LEU A 264 -27.85 -2.20 12.13
N ALA A 265 -28.77 -2.12 11.18
CA ALA A 265 -28.44 -2.30 9.77
C ALA A 265 -27.48 -1.23 9.24
N GLY A 266 -27.68 0.04 9.63
CA GLY A 266 -26.80 1.14 9.28
C GLY A 266 -25.38 0.97 9.86
N ASN A 267 -25.29 0.57 11.13
CA ASN A 267 -24.02 0.31 11.81
C ASN A 267 -23.26 -0.87 11.20
N ARG A 268 -23.95 -1.98 10.88
CA ARG A 268 -23.36 -3.12 10.17
C ARG A 268 -22.81 -2.71 8.81
N LEU A 269 -23.58 -1.95 8.04
CA LEU A 269 -23.17 -1.48 6.72
C LEU A 269 -21.97 -0.52 6.80
N SER A 270 -21.99 0.40 7.75
CA SER A 270 -20.91 1.37 7.95
C SER A 270 -19.62 0.70 8.40
N PHE A 271 -19.69 -0.25 9.34
CA PHE A 271 -18.53 -1.00 9.78
C PHE A 271 -17.96 -1.89 8.67
N PHE A 272 -18.83 -2.57 7.90
CA PHE A 272 -18.41 -3.29 6.69
C PHE A 272 -17.69 -2.34 5.71
N SER A 273 -18.25 -1.15 5.47
CA SER A 273 -17.71 -0.16 4.53
C SER A 273 -16.31 0.30 4.94
N ILE A 274 -16.07 0.52 6.23
CA ILE A 274 -14.76 0.89 6.77
C ILE A 274 -13.75 -0.27 6.61
N CYS A 275 -14.13 -1.51 6.92
CA CYS A 275 -13.24 -2.66 6.74
C CYS A 275 -12.94 -2.94 5.26
N LEU A 276 -13.91 -2.72 4.36
CA LEU A 276 -13.68 -2.72 2.92
C LEU A 276 -12.69 -1.64 2.53
N SER A 277 -12.87 -0.43 3.05
CA SER A 277 -12.02 0.72 2.77
C SER A 277 -10.57 0.43 3.15
N ALA A 278 -10.33 -0.19 4.30
CA ALA A 278 -8.99 -0.60 4.71
C ALA A 278 -8.27 -1.51 3.69
N ALA A 279 -9.00 -2.47 3.13
CA ALA A 279 -8.43 -3.44 2.19
C ALA A 279 -8.32 -2.89 0.76
N ILE A 280 -9.33 -2.15 0.28
CA ILE A 280 -9.33 -1.60 -1.09
C ILE A 280 -8.25 -0.54 -1.29
N THR A 281 -7.86 0.17 -0.24
CA THR A 281 -6.85 1.24 -0.30
C THR A 281 -5.43 0.75 -0.61
N TYR A 282 -5.20 -0.56 -0.67
CA TYR A 282 -3.98 -1.14 -1.23
C TYR A 282 -4.00 -1.24 -2.76
N ALA A 283 -5.16 -1.17 -3.42
CA ALA A 283 -5.26 -1.18 -4.87
C ALA A 283 -4.40 -0.13 -5.59
N PRO A 284 -4.34 1.15 -5.17
CA PRO A 284 -3.54 2.17 -5.83
C PRO A 284 -2.02 2.08 -5.58
N LEU A 285 -1.54 1.06 -4.86
CA LEU A 285 -0.10 0.83 -4.63
C LEU A 285 0.35 -0.61 -4.88
N ALA A 286 -0.60 -1.55 -5.01
CA ALA A 286 -0.34 -2.98 -5.09
C ALA A 286 0.60 -3.39 -6.23
N ALA A 287 0.58 -2.71 -7.38
CA ALA A 287 1.44 -3.07 -8.50
C ALA A 287 2.91 -2.70 -8.27
N ASP A 288 3.18 -1.73 -7.39
CA ASP A 288 4.52 -1.16 -7.17
C ASP A 288 5.51 -2.20 -6.63
N PHE A 289 5.04 -3.13 -5.81
CA PHE A 289 5.88 -4.17 -5.20
C PHE A 289 6.24 -5.30 -6.16
N PHE A 290 5.53 -5.41 -7.29
CA PHE A 290 5.68 -6.53 -8.22
C PHE A 290 6.27 -6.10 -9.58
N VAL A 291 6.69 -4.84 -9.75
CA VAL A 291 7.26 -4.34 -11.01
C VAL A 291 8.57 -5.05 -11.42
N TYR A 292 9.30 -5.60 -10.46
CA TYR A 292 10.54 -6.35 -10.70
C TYR A 292 10.32 -7.83 -11.06
N TYR A 293 9.08 -8.31 -11.01
CA TYR A 293 8.76 -9.67 -11.42
C TYR A 293 8.69 -9.78 -12.95
N PRO A 294 9.21 -10.87 -13.55
CA PRO A 294 9.10 -11.14 -14.98
C PRO A 294 7.67 -11.11 -15.53
N GLU A 295 7.53 -10.73 -16.80
CA GLU A 295 6.23 -10.69 -17.51
C GLU A 295 5.55 -12.05 -17.61
N ARG A 296 6.35 -13.14 -17.64
CA ARG A 296 5.87 -14.52 -17.66
C ARG A 296 5.29 -15.02 -16.32
N THR A 297 5.29 -14.19 -15.29
CA THR A 297 4.76 -14.55 -13.97
C THR A 297 3.27 -14.89 -14.08
N SER A 298 2.85 -16.00 -13.46
CA SER A 298 1.46 -16.43 -13.48
C SER A 298 0.55 -15.43 -12.78
N ARG A 299 -0.37 -14.82 -13.52
CA ARG A 299 -1.34 -13.83 -12.99
C ARG A 299 -2.24 -14.44 -11.94
N ARG A 300 -2.71 -15.67 -12.16
CA ARG A 300 -3.57 -16.40 -11.21
C ARG A 300 -2.84 -16.64 -9.91
N THR A 301 -1.54 -16.99 -9.98
CA THR A 301 -0.73 -17.25 -8.79
C THR A 301 -0.49 -15.97 -7.99
N ILE A 302 -0.11 -14.85 -8.63
CA ILE A 302 0.08 -13.57 -7.94
C ILE A 302 -1.23 -13.06 -7.34
N PHE A 303 -2.34 -13.18 -8.07
CA PHE A 303 -3.67 -12.85 -7.57
C PHE A 303 -4.01 -13.67 -6.32
N SER A 304 -3.96 -15.01 -6.40
CA SER A 304 -4.31 -15.89 -5.28
C SER A 304 -3.42 -15.67 -4.06
N LEU A 305 -2.11 -15.53 -4.26
CA LEU A 305 -1.17 -15.31 -3.15
C LEU A 305 -1.36 -13.95 -2.51
N SER A 306 -1.60 -12.90 -3.31
CA SER A 306 -1.88 -11.56 -2.77
C SER A 306 -3.19 -11.53 -2.01
N PHE A 307 -4.24 -12.13 -2.59
CA PHE A 307 -5.55 -12.22 -1.97
C PHE A 307 -5.53 -13.01 -0.66
N LEU A 308 -4.88 -14.19 -0.65
CA LEU A 308 -4.78 -15.01 0.56
C LEU A 308 -3.94 -14.32 1.65
N GLY A 309 -2.86 -13.62 1.27
CA GLY A 309 -2.02 -12.88 2.21
C GLY A 309 -2.77 -11.72 2.87
N LEU A 310 -3.49 -10.94 2.06
CA LEU A 310 -4.39 -9.88 2.53
C LEU A 310 -5.49 -10.43 3.44
N MET A 311 -6.18 -11.48 3.01
CA MET A 311 -7.28 -12.06 3.77
C MET A 311 -6.85 -12.64 5.11
N LEU A 312 -5.73 -13.37 5.14
CA LEU A 312 -5.22 -13.95 6.37
C LEU A 312 -4.88 -12.87 7.40
N SER A 313 -4.11 -11.87 6.98
CA SER A 313 -3.65 -10.79 7.86
C SER A 313 -4.78 -9.90 8.36
N PHE A 314 -5.68 -9.46 7.47
CA PHE A 314 -6.85 -8.67 7.88
C PHE A 314 -7.76 -9.43 8.83
N THR A 315 -8.06 -10.70 8.51
CA THR A 315 -8.93 -11.52 9.37
C THR A 315 -8.33 -11.67 10.76
N MET A 316 -7.03 -12.00 10.85
CA MET A 316 -6.36 -12.14 12.15
C MET A 316 -6.35 -10.84 12.94
N ALA A 317 -5.97 -9.72 12.31
CA ALA A 317 -5.89 -8.42 12.98
C ALA A 317 -7.27 -7.93 13.43
N PHE A 318 -8.29 -8.00 12.56
CA PHE A 318 -9.65 -7.57 12.87
C PHE A 318 -10.27 -8.38 13.99
N LEU A 319 -10.17 -9.72 13.94
CA LEU A 319 -10.76 -10.57 14.99
C LEU A 319 -10.07 -10.35 16.35
N ALA A 320 -8.75 -10.13 16.38
CA ALA A 320 -8.05 -9.77 17.61
C ALA A 320 -8.55 -8.43 18.18
N GLY A 321 -8.74 -7.43 17.32
CA GLY A 321 -9.28 -6.12 17.70
C GLY A 321 -10.71 -6.17 18.22
N ILE A 322 -11.59 -6.86 17.49
CA ILE A 322 -13.01 -7.04 17.84
C ILE A 322 -13.13 -7.76 19.18
N GLY A 323 -12.34 -8.82 19.41
CA GLY A 323 -12.36 -9.55 20.67
C GLY A 323 -11.88 -8.72 21.86
N LEU A 324 -10.80 -7.96 21.70
CA LEU A 324 -10.33 -7.03 22.74
C LEU A 324 -11.41 -5.99 23.09
N ALA A 325 -12.06 -5.44 22.06
CA ALA A 325 -13.09 -4.44 22.23
C ALA A 325 -14.39 -5.00 22.83
N SER A 326 -14.78 -6.23 22.50
CA SER A 326 -16.02 -6.82 23.03
C SER A 326 -15.94 -7.05 24.54
N GLY A 327 -14.75 -7.27 25.09
CA GLY A 327 -14.53 -7.40 26.54
C GLY A 327 -14.57 -6.09 27.33
N ILE A 328 -14.58 -4.92 26.68
CA ILE A 328 -14.53 -3.60 27.35
C ILE A 328 -15.68 -3.41 28.36
N PRO A 329 -16.95 -3.69 28.03
CA PRO A 329 -18.08 -3.45 28.94
C PRO A 329 -18.02 -4.32 30.21
N GLN A 330 -17.44 -5.51 30.12
CA GLN A 330 -17.39 -6.49 31.21
C GLN A 330 -16.14 -6.35 32.10
N HIS A 331 -15.08 -5.72 31.59
CA HIS A 331 -13.80 -5.63 32.29
C HIS A 331 -13.36 -4.17 32.48
N PRO A 332 -13.43 -3.64 33.72
CA PRO A 332 -13.03 -2.26 34.03
C PRO A 332 -11.58 -1.94 33.63
N SER A 333 -10.69 -2.93 33.63
CA SER A 333 -9.29 -2.72 33.23
C SER A 333 -9.15 -2.47 31.72
N TYR A 334 -10.00 -3.11 30.89
CA TYR A 334 -10.05 -2.87 29.45
C TYR A 334 -10.65 -1.49 29.15
N ALA A 335 -11.72 -1.10 29.86
CA ALA A 335 -12.27 0.24 29.77
C ALA A 335 -11.23 1.32 30.14
N ALA A 336 -10.53 1.16 31.27
CA ALA A 336 -9.48 2.10 31.69
C ALA A 336 -8.29 2.14 30.72
N ALA A 337 -7.93 1.01 30.10
CA ALA A 337 -6.90 0.97 29.08
C ALA A 337 -7.34 1.69 27.79
N TYR A 338 -8.56 1.46 27.32
CA TYR A 338 -9.09 2.09 26.12
C TYR A 338 -9.20 3.61 26.25
N GLN A 339 -9.54 4.13 27.44
CA GLN A 339 -9.52 5.58 27.72
C GLN A 339 -8.13 6.22 27.57
N ARG A 340 -7.06 5.44 27.71
CA ARG A 340 -5.68 5.90 27.43
C ARG A 340 -5.30 5.77 25.95
N GLY A 341 -6.11 5.09 25.15
CA GLY A 341 -5.91 4.88 23.71
C GLY A 341 -6.09 3.42 23.30
N ALA A 342 -6.47 3.22 22.04
CA ALA A 342 -6.64 1.88 21.47
C ALA A 342 -5.35 1.05 21.53
N GLY A 343 -4.18 1.68 21.34
CA GLY A 343 -2.89 1.01 21.53
C GLY A 343 -2.65 0.53 22.96
N ALA A 344 -3.16 1.25 23.97
CA ALA A 344 -3.03 0.84 25.38
C ALA A 344 -3.92 -0.39 25.70
N LEU A 345 -5.04 -0.56 25.01
CA LEU A 345 -5.87 -1.77 25.13
C LEU A 345 -5.15 -3.02 24.61
N ILE A 346 -4.35 -2.89 23.54
CA ILE A 346 -3.49 -3.99 23.06
C ILE A 346 -2.50 -4.42 24.16
N VAL A 347 -1.87 -3.44 24.84
CA VAL A 347 -0.94 -3.71 25.95
C VAL A 347 -1.66 -4.39 27.12
N GLU A 348 -2.86 -3.94 27.48
CA GLU A 348 -3.67 -4.55 28.54
C GLU A 348 -4.09 -5.99 28.19
N GLY A 349 -4.31 -6.29 26.90
CA GLY A 349 -4.55 -7.66 26.42
C GLY A 349 -3.38 -8.62 26.70
N PHE A 350 -2.15 -8.12 26.69
CA PHE A 350 -0.95 -8.89 27.03
C PHE A 350 -0.64 -8.95 28.54
N ARG A 351 -1.38 -8.23 29.38
CA ARG A 351 -1.12 -8.12 30.82
C ARG A 351 -1.00 -9.48 31.55
N PRO A 352 -1.77 -10.53 31.22
CA PRO A 352 -1.62 -11.82 31.90
C PRO A 352 -0.24 -12.46 31.78
N LEU A 353 0.56 -12.09 30.77
CA LEU A 353 1.94 -12.60 30.61
C LEU A 353 3.00 -11.77 31.37
N GLY A 354 2.59 -10.74 32.11
CA GLY A 354 3.50 -9.88 32.88
C GLY A 354 4.58 -9.22 32.00
N ARG A 355 5.86 -9.41 32.37
CA ARG A 355 7.01 -8.82 31.65
C ARG A 355 7.13 -9.32 30.21
N PHE A 356 6.80 -10.58 29.95
CA PHE A 356 6.82 -11.10 28.58
C PHE A 356 5.72 -10.45 27.72
N GLY A 357 4.58 -10.11 28.33
CA GLY A 357 3.52 -9.36 27.65
C GLY A 357 3.95 -7.96 27.21
N GLN A 358 4.75 -7.26 28.03
CA GLN A 358 5.35 -5.98 27.65
C GLN A 358 6.30 -6.12 26.46
N PHE A 359 7.12 -7.18 26.44
CA PHE A 359 7.96 -7.49 25.29
C PHE A 359 7.14 -7.74 24.02
N CYS A 360 6.07 -8.55 24.11
CA CYS A 360 5.17 -8.78 22.98
C CYS A 360 4.52 -7.50 22.47
N ALA A 361 4.11 -6.60 23.37
CA ALA A 361 3.55 -5.30 23.00
C ALA A 361 4.55 -4.41 22.25
N VAL A 362 5.84 -4.40 22.66
CA VAL A 362 6.89 -3.70 21.91
C VAL A 362 7.08 -4.31 20.53
N VAL A 363 7.05 -5.64 20.40
CA VAL A 363 7.12 -6.31 19.09
C VAL A 363 5.94 -5.87 18.22
N VAL A 364 4.70 -5.85 18.74
CA VAL A 364 3.53 -5.34 18.00
C VAL A 364 3.73 -3.88 17.55
N ALA A 365 4.29 -3.02 18.41
CA ALA A 365 4.60 -1.64 18.06
C ALA A 365 5.64 -1.54 16.93
N LEU A 366 6.67 -2.38 16.94
CA LEU A 366 7.68 -2.45 15.89
C LEU A 366 7.12 -3.00 14.57
N GLY A 367 6.03 -3.75 14.60
CA GLY A 367 5.33 -4.22 13.39
C GLY A 367 4.78 -3.10 12.53
N LEU A 368 4.47 -1.96 13.15
CA LEU A 368 4.02 -0.77 12.42
C LEU A 368 5.12 -0.19 11.52
N ILE A 369 6.39 -0.51 11.74
CA ILE A 369 7.48 -0.13 10.81
C ILE A 369 7.20 -0.72 9.42
N ALA A 370 6.82 -2.00 9.34
CA ALA A 370 6.48 -2.65 8.07
C ALA A 370 5.31 -1.94 7.37
N ASN A 371 4.25 -1.62 8.13
CA ASN A 371 3.07 -0.95 7.61
C ASN A 371 3.34 0.51 7.20
N THR A 372 4.27 1.22 7.86
CA THR A 372 4.61 2.62 7.55
C THR A 372 5.63 2.76 6.42
N VAL A 373 6.61 1.85 6.30
CA VAL A 373 7.67 1.95 5.27
C VAL A 373 7.10 1.74 3.87
N ALA A 374 6.21 0.76 3.68
CA ALA A 374 5.56 0.47 2.41
C ALA A 374 4.86 1.70 1.75
N PRO A 375 3.91 2.38 2.42
CA PRO A 375 3.27 3.60 1.90
C PRO A 375 4.24 4.78 1.83
N THR A 376 5.21 4.92 2.75
CA THR A 376 6.24 5.97 2.65
C THR A 376 7.06 5.82 1.37
N TYR A 377 7.43 4.59 1.03
CA TYR A 377 8.17 4.27 -0.20
C TYR A 377 7.37 4.62 -1.45
N SER A 378 6.11 4.14 -1.54
CA SER A 378 5.26 4.42 -2.70
C SER A 378 4.91 5.91 -2.82
N ALA A 379 4.74 6.61 -1.70
CA ALA A 379 4.49 8.06 -1.70
C ALA A 379 5.65 8.84 -2.36
N GLY A 380 6.90 8.45 -2.07
CA GLY A 380 8.07 9.06 -2.71
C GLY A 380 8.07 8.93 -4.24
N VAL A 381 7.59 7.80 -4.76
CA VAL A 381 7.43 7.56 -6.20
C VAL A 381 6.24 8.35 -6.75
N ASP A 382 5.13 8.39 -6.03
CA ASP A 382 3.92 9.13 -6.43
C ASP A 382 4.13 10.63 -6.52
N PHE A 383 4.93 11.23 -5.62
CA PHE A 383 5.33 12.63 -5.73
C PHE A 383 5.98 12.94 -7.09
N GLN A 384 6.83 12.03 -7.59
CA GLN A 384 7.48 12.19 -8.90
C GLN A 384 6.48 12.09 -10.06
N ILE A 385 5.37 11.35 -9.91
CA ILE A 385 4.33 11.20 -10.93
C ILE A 385 3.55 12.50 -11.18
N LEU A 386 3.52 13.44 -10.22
CA LEU A 386 2.79 14.71 -10.33
C LEU A 386 3.30 15.63 -11.45
N GLY A 387 4.58 15.52 -11.82
CA GLY A 387 5.11 16.23 -12.98
C GLY A 387 6.62 16.23 -13.12
N ARG A 388 7.06 16.73 -14.28
CA ARG A 388 8.48 16.77 -14.70
C ARG A 388 9.42 17.47 -13.73
N HIS A 389 8.93 18.43 -12.95
CA HIS A 389 9.73 19.11 -11.92
C HIS A 389 9.90 18.26 -10.67
N ALA A 390 8.84 17.55 -10.25
CA ALA A 390 8.89 16.66 -9.09
C ALA A 390 9.70 15.40 -9.37
N GLU A 391 9.70 14.92 -10.62
CA GLU A 391 10.55 13.82 -11.11
C GLU A 391 12.06 14.10 -10.95
N ARG A 392 12.49 15.36 -11.08
CA ARG A 392 13.92 15.74 -10.92
C ARG A 392 14.39 15.74 -9.47
N VAL A 393 13.48 15.64 -8.51
CA VAL A 393 13.82 15.63 -7.10
C VAL A 393 14.05 14.18 -6.67
N PRO A 394 15.19 13.87 -6.01
CA PRO A 394 15.47 12.53 -5.53
C PRO A 394 14.38 12.03 -4.58
N ARG A 395 14.00 10.76 -4.72
CA ARG A 395 12.96 10.10 -3.91
C ARG A 395 13.20 10.27 -2.40
N ALA A 396 14.46 10.21 -1.95
CA ALA A 396 14.84 10.42 -0.56
C ALA A 396 14.29 11.74 0.02
N LEU A 397 14.32 12.82 -0.77
CA LEU A 397 13.81 14.12 -0.32
C LEU A 397 12.28 14.11 -0.19
N TRP A 398 11.59 13.48 -1.14
CA TRP A 398 10.13 13.30 -1.07
C TRP A 398 9.71 12.44 0.13
N ASN A 399 10.47 11.38 0.44
CA ASN A 399 10.25 10.57 1.63
C ASN A 399 10.40 11.43 2.90
N THR A 400 11.45 12.26 2.99
CA THR A 400 11.64 13.19 4.11
C THR A 400 10.45 14.15 4.26
N VAL A 401 9.98 14.75 3.16
CA VAL A 401 8.82 15.64 3.17
C VAL A 401 7.57 14.90 3.65
N GLY A 402 7.32 13.69 3.14
CA GLY A 402 6.21 12.85 3.57
C GLY A 402 6.26 12.55 5.08
N VAL A 403 7.43 12.17 5.59
CA VAL A 403 7.64 11.89 7.02
C VAL A 403 7.35 13.10 7.88
N VAL A 404 7.87 14.27 7.51
CA VAL A 404 7.59 15.50 8.26
C VAL A 404 6.08 15.78 8.31
N ILE A 405 5.40 15.65 7.17
CA ILE A 405 3.95 15.89 7.08
C ILE A 405 3.18 14.93 8.00
N TYR A 406 3.35 13.61 7.84
CA TYR A 406 2.57 12.67 8.64
C TYR A 406 2.95 12.72 10.12
N THR A 407 4.18 13.06 10.47
CA THR A 407 4.63 13.18 11.87
C THR A 407 3.99 14.38 12.54
N VAL A 408 3.98 15.54 11.89
CA VAL A 408 3.32 16.74 12.41
C VAL A 408 1.82 16.49 12.60
N CYS A 409 1.18 15.89 11.59
CA CYS A 409 -0.23 15.54 11.66
C CYS A 409 -0.50 14.48 12.75
N ALA A 410 0.37 13.50 12.96
CA ALA A 410 0.24 12.50 14.02
C ALA A 410 0.36 13.13 15.42
N LEU A 411 1.30 14.06 15.60
CA LEU A 411 1.45 14.79 16.86
C LEU A 411 0.22 15.64 17.19
N ALA A 412 -0.38 16.28 16.18
CA ALA A 412 -1.62 17.05 16.33
C ALA A 412 -2.84 16.14 16.56
N GLY A 413 -2.94 15.03 15.82
CA GLY A 413 -4.09 14.13 15.81
C GLY A 413 -4.11 13.05 16.90
N ARG A 414 -3.06 12.94 17.73
CA ARG A 414 -2.87 11.85 18.72
C ARG A 414 -4.03 11.62 19.68
N GLY A 415 -4.88 12.62 19.92
CA GLY A 415 -6.06 12.55 20.79
C GLY A 415 -7.36 12.11 20.11
N HIS A 416 -7.42 12.11 18.77
CA HIS A 416 -8.65 11.91 17.99
C HIS A 416 -8.57 10.70 17.06
N LEU A 417 -7.86 9.64 17.46
CA LEU A 417 -7.58 8.49 16.61
C LEU A 417 -8.85 7.83 16.02
N SER A 418 -9.89 7.64 16.82
CA SER A 418 -11.15 7.02 16.36
C SER A 418 -11.88 7.90 15.32
N GLU A 419 -11.87 9.21 15.49
CA GLU A 419 -12.43 10.17 14.52
C GLU A 419 -11.60 10.20 13.23
N ILE A 420 -10.27 10.10 13.36
CA ILE A 420 -9.39 9.98 12.19
C ILE A 420 -9.73 8.71 11.43
N PHE A 421 -9.81 7.54 12.07
CA PHE A 421 -10.16 6.30 11.38
C PHE A 421 -11.51 6.35 10.68
N THR A 422 -12.56 6.79 11.38
CA THR A 422 -13.91 6.79 10.81
C THR A 422 -14.01 7.72 9.61
N ASN A 423 -13.55 8.96 9.73
CA ASN A 423 -13.66 9.96 8.66
C ASN A 423 -12.66 9.73 7.52
N PHE A 424 -11.38 9.54 7.87
CA PHE A 424 -10.30 9.46 6.87
C PHE A 424 -10.41 8.18 6.05
N LEU A 425 -10.54 7.02 6.71
CA LEU A 425 -10.52 5.73 6.03
C LEU A 425 -11.71 5.56 5.08
N ALA A 426 -12.89 6.06 5.47
CA ALA A 426 -14.08 6.00 4.63
C ALA A 426 -13.91 6.85 3.37
N LEU A 427 -13.43 8.11 3.49
CA LEU A 427 -13.15 8.97 2.34
C LEU A 427 -12.11 8.35 1.40
N MET A 428 -11.11 7.68 1.96
CA MET A 428 -10.10 6.93 1.22
C MET A 428 -10.72 5.75 0.44
N GLY A 429 -11.61 4.99 1.07
CA GLY A 429 -12.37 3.94 0.39
C GLY A 429 -13.16 4.47 -0.80
N TYR A 430 -13.88 5.59 -0.63
CA TYR A 430 -14.82 6.09 -1.66
C TYR A 430 -14.13 6.38 -2.98
N TRP A 431 -13.03 7.14 -2.95
CA TRP A 431 -12.35 7.51 -4.19
C TRP A 431 -11.70 6.30 -4.85
N VAL A 432 -11.16 5.36 -4.07
CA VAL A 432 -10.57 4.14 -4.64
C VAL A 432 -11.65 3.26 -5.25
N ALA A 433 -12.82 3.13 -4.62
CA ALA A 433 -13.95 2.39 -5.18
C ALA A 433 -14.40 3.00 -6.52
N ILE A 434 -14.61 4.32 -6.57
CA ILE A 434 -14.93 5.07 -7.79
C ILE A 434 -13.85 4.85 -8.86
N TRP A 435 -12.58 5.04 -8.51
CA TRP A 435 -11.45 4.88 -9.42
C TRP A 435 -11.33 3.45 -9.96
N MET A 436 -11.57 2.44 -9.12
CA MET A 436 -11.58 1.05 -9.51
C MET A 436 -12.72 0.71 -10.47
N ALA A 437 -13.92 1.27 -10.29
CA ALA A 437 -15.02 1.11 -11.25
C ALA A 437 -14.59 1.53 -12.66
N ILE A 438 -14.03 2.74 -12.77
CA ILE A 438 -13.55 3.33 -14.03
C ILE A 438 -12.42 2.48 -14.64
N ILE A 439 -11.46 2.01 -13.83
CA ILE A 439 -10.35 1.16 -14.32
C ILE A 439 -10.84 -0.19 -14.83
N LEU A 440 -11.76 -0.83 -14.11
CA LEU A 440 -12.32 -2.12 -14.51
C LEU A 440 -13.05 -1.98 -15.85
N GLU A 441 -13.84 -0.93 -16.02
CA GLU A 441 -14.56 -0.67 -17.26
C GLU A 441 -13.63 -0.32 -18.43
N GLU A 442 -12.63 0.54 -18.21
CA GLU A 442 -11.63 0.82 -19.25
C GLU A 442 -10.95 -0.47 -19.70
N ARG A 443 -10.61 -1.35 -18.76
CA ARG A 443 -9.98 -2.63 -19.06
C ARG A 443 -10.91 -3.60 -19.79
N PHE A 444 -12.13 -3.80 -19.31
CA PHE A 444 -13.02 -4.87 -19.76
C PHE A 444 -13.96 -4.45 -20.90
N VAL A 445 -14.27 -3.17 -21.06
CA VAL A 445 -15.15 -2.66 -22.11
C VAL A 445 -14.33 -2.09 -23.27
N PHE A 446 -13.43 -1.14 -23.00
CA PHE A 446 -12.75 -0.36 -24.05
C PHE A 446 -11.42 -0.94 -24.51
N ARG A 447 -10.67 -1.57 -23.59
CA ARG A 447 -9.34 -2.16 -23.85
C ARG A 447 -9.34 -3.69 -23.82
N ARG A 448 -10.50 -4.31 -24.09
CA ARG A 448 -10.58 -5.75 -24.38
C ARG A 448 -9.72 -6.07 -25.61
N ARG A 449 -9.15 -7.28 -25.66
CA ARG A 449 -8.31 -7.70 -26.79
C ARG A 449 -9.10 -7.54 -28.11
N PRO A 450 -8.50 -6.99 -29.18
CA PRO A 450 -7.05 -6.87 -29.44
C PRO A 450 -6.37 -5.54 -29.05
N ARG A 451 -7.09 -4.50 -28.58
CA ARG A 451 -6.51 -3.15 -28.38
C ARG A 451 -5.37 -3.08 -27.36
N GLY A 452 -5.45 -3.83 -26.26
CA GLY A 452 -4.35 -3.97 -25.30
C GLY A 452 -3.84 -2.66 -24.67
N TYR A 453 -2.64 -2.73 -24.08
CA TYR A 453 -1.90 -1.57 -23.55
C TYR A 453 -0.56 -1.49 -24.24
N ASN A 454 -0.15 -0.28 -24.66
CA ASN A 454 1.21 -0.03 -25.12
C ASN A 454 2.01 0.57 -23.96
N TRP A 455 2.85 -0.24 -23.33
CA TRP A 455 3.60 0.18 -22.14
C TRP A 455 4.70 1.21 -22.40
N SER A 456 5.08 1.45 -23.66
CA SER A 456 6.13 2.43 -23.99
C SER A 456 5.68 3.89 -23.90
N VAL A 457 4.37 4.16 -23.94
CA VAL A 457 3.81 5.53 -24.02
C VAL A 457 3.32 6.08 -22.68
N TRP A 458 3.67 5.42 -21.57
CA TRP A 458 3.19 5.75 -20.23
C TRP A 458 3.53 7.19 -19.76
N ASN A 459 4.57 7.80 -20.35
CA ASN A 459 5.02 9.15 -20.04
C ASN A 459 4.84 10.15 -21.21
N ASP A 460 3.99 9.82 -22.19
CA ASP A 460 3.71 10.67 -23.36
C ASP A 460 2.28 11.25 -23.29
N PRO A 461 2.10 12.53 -22.91
CA PRO A 461 0.78 13.16 -22.79
C PRO A 461 -0.01 13.16 -24.10
N ALA A 462 0.67 13.14 -25.25
CA ALA A 462 0.01 13.20 -26.56
C ALA A 462 -0.59 11.84 -26.98
N LYS A 463 -0.19 10.73 -26.35
CA LYS A 463 -0.67 9.38 -26.70
C LYS A 463 -1.62 8.79 -25.66
N LEU A 464 -1.77 9.47 -24.53
CA LEU A 464 -2.71 9.10 -23.47
C LEU A 464 -4.11 9.69 -23.75
N PRO A 465 -5.18 9.09 -23.19
CA PRO A 465 -6.51 9.65 -23.30
C PRO A 465 -6.56 11.05 -22.68
N LEU A 466 -7.51 11.87 -23.13
CA LEU A 466 -7.74 13.18 -22.52
C LEU A 466 -8.20 13.02 -21.07
N GLY A 467 -9.03 11.99 -20.81
CA GLY A 467 -9.49 11.63 -19.47
C GLY A 467 -10.69 12.45 -19.00
N VAL A 468 -11.36 13.16 -19.91
CA VAL A 468 -12.52 13.99 -19.57
C VAL A 468 -13.68 13.09 -19.12
N ALA A 469 -13.91 11.98 -19.83
CA ALA A 469 -14.93 11.00 -19.45
C ALA A 469 -14.65 10.40 -18.06
N ALA A 470 -13.40 10.00 -17.81
CA ALA A 470 -12.98 9.47 -16.52
C ALA A 470 -13.12 10.50 -15.39
N PHE A 471 -12.74 11.75 -15.65
CA PHE A 471 -12.84 12.82 -14.67
C PHE A 471 -14.28 13.16 -14.31
N VAL A 472 -15.16 13.29 -15.30
CA VAL A 472 -16.59 13.56 -15.06
C VAL A 472 -17.24 12.39 -14.31
N ALA A 473 -16.98 11.15 -14.72
CA ALA A 473 -17.47 9.98 -13.99
C ALA A 473 -16.96 9.94 -12.54
N PHE A 474 -15.70 10.32 -12.31
CA PHE A 474 -15.11 10.41 -10.98
C PHE A 474 -15.81 11.45 -10.10
N LEU A 475 -16.11 12.63 -10.65
CA LEU A 475 -16.85 13.68 -9.95
C LEU A 475 -18.30 13.28 -9.65
N VAL A 476 -18.97 12.61 -10.58
CA VAL A 476 -20.33 12.09 -10.35
C VAL A 476 -20.33 11.00 -9.29
N GLY A 477 -19.33 10.12 -9.30
CA GLY A 477 -19.12 9.15 -8.22
C GLY A 477 -18.96 9.82 -6.87
N TRP A 478 -18.16 10.89 -6.79
CA TRP A 478 -18.00 11.67 -5.55
C TRP A 478 -19.29 12.35 -5.10
N ALA A 479 -20.09 12.90 -6.02
CA ALA A 479 -21.40 13.45 -5.70
C ALA A 479 -22.30 12.38 -5.06
N GLY A 480 -22.34 11.18 -5.65
CA GLY A 480 -23.05 10.03 -5.09
C GLY A 480 -22.52 9.64 -3.70
N ALA A 481 -21.20 9.60 -3.51
CA ALA A 481 -20.58 9.29 -2.23
C ALA A 481 -20.95 10.32 -1.15
N ILE A 482 -20.86 11.61 -1.46
CA ILE A 482 -21.20 12.70 -0.52
C ILE A 482 -22.68 12.65 -0.13
N LEU A 483 -23.60 12.32 -1.05
CA LEU A 483 -25.02 12.23 -0.70
C LEU A 483 -25.33 11.07 0.26
N CYS A 484 -24.47 10.05 0.27
CA CYS A 484 -24.68 8.76 0.92
C CYS A 484 -23.66 8.43 2.03
N MET A 485 -22.74 9.32 2.35
CA MET A 485 -21.77 9.09 3.43
C MET A 485 -22.37 9.41 4.80
N ALA A 486 -22.01 8.59 5.80
CA ALA A 486 -22.31 8.85 7.20
C ALA A 486 -20.99 8.95 7.98
N GLN A 487 -20.50 10.19 8.14
CA GLN A 487 -19.24 10.50 8.81
C GLN A 487 -19.49 11.41 10.01
N VAL A 488 -18.53 11.47 10.94
CA VAL A 488 -18.65 12.24 12.19
C VAL A 488 -18.92 13.73 11.91
N TRP A 489 -18.28 14.29 10.89
CA TRP A 489 -18.41 15.71 10.53
C TRP A 489 -19.57 15.99 9.58
N TYR A 490 -20.06 14.98 8.87
CA TYR A 490 -21.12 15.14 7.89
C TYR A 490 -21.86 13.82 7.63
N ILE A 491 -23.18 13.89 7.74
CA ILE A 491 -24.09 12.80 7.34
C ILE A 491 -24.92 13.31 6.16
N GLY A 492 -24.80 12.61 5.03
CA GLY A 492 -25.48 12.90 3.78
C GLY A 492 -27.00 12.69 3.87
N PRO A 493 -27.78 13.40 3.05
CA PRO A 493 -29.24 13.36 3.10
C PRO A 493 -29.82 11.96 2.89
N LEU A 494 -29.20 11.13 2.05
CA LEU A 494 -29.64 9.76 1.80
C LEU A 494 -29.20 8.81 2.92
N ALA A 495 -28.02 9.06 3.52
CA ALA A 495 -27.53 8.26 4.64
C ALA A 495 -28.41 8.43 5.90
N ARG A 496 -28.90 9.65 6.17
CA ARG A 496 -29.79 9.96 7.31
C ARG A 496 -31.12 9.22 7.29
N LEU A 497 -31.53 8.66 6.15
CA LEU A 497 -32.78 7.93 6.05
C LEU A 497 -32.73 6.55 6.75
N VAL A 498 -31.53 6.08 7.10
CA VAL A 498 -31.30 4.74 7.67
C VAL A 498 -30.79 4.83 9.10
N GLY A 499 -31.70 4.64 10.07
CA GLY A 499 -31.37 4.62 11.49
C GLY A 499 -31.04 5.99 12.06
N GLU A 500 -30.63 6.04 13.33
CA GLU A 500 -30.33 7.27 14.06
C GLU A 500 -29.00 7.91 13.59
N TYR A 501 -27.98 7.09 13.38
CA TYR A 501 -26.62 7.53 13.02
C TYR A 501 -26.37 7.57 11.50
N GLY A 502 -27.35 7.17 10.70
CA GLY A 502 -27.20 7.00 9.26
C GLY A 502 -26.44 5.73 8.86
N ALA A 503 -26.52 5.38 7.58
CA ALA A 503 -25.76 4.27 7.00
C ALA A 503 -24.74 4.79 5.98
N ASP A 504 -23.46 4.52 6.20
CA ASP A 504 -22.42 4.90 5.24
C ASP A 504 -22.47 4.00 4.00
N MET A 505 -22.97 4.57 2.91
CA MET A 505 -23.12 3.93 1.61
C MET A 505 -22.20 4.55 0.54
N GLY A 506 -21.25 5.40 0.93
CA GLY A 506 -20.46 6.19 -0.01
C GLY A 506 -19.70 5.34 -1.03
N ASN A 507 -19.11 4.22 -0.58
CA ASN A 507 -18.37 3.27 -1.42
C ASN A 507 -19.24 2.67 -2.54
N TYR A 508 -20.43 2.17 -2.19
CA TYR A 508 -21.29 1.44 -3.11
C TYR A 508 -21.93 2.37 -4.14
N VAL A 509 -22.44 3.51 -3.67
CA VAL A 509 -23.10 4.48 -4.53
C VAL A 509 -22.07 5.17 -5.44
N GLY A 510 -20.91 5.54 -4.89
CA GLY A 510 -19.82 6.11 -5.67
C GLY A 510 -19.35 5.16 -6.78
N PHE A 511 -19.09 3.89 -6.45
CA PHE A 511 -18.73 2.86 -7.43
C PHE A 511 -19.79 2.71 -8.53
N THR A 512 -21.06 2.61 -8.13
CA THR A 512 -22.17 2.36 -9.06
C THR A 512 -22.42 3.54 -9.98
N TRP A 513 -22.45 4.76 -9.45
CA TRP A 513 -22.70 5.96 -10.25
C TRP A 513 -21.56 6.22 -11.23
N ALA A 514 -20.31 6.04 -10.80
CA ALA A 514 -19.17 6.14 -11.71
C ALA A 514 -19.24 5.09 -12.82
N GLY A 515 -19.58 3.84 -12.50
CA GLY A 515 -19.72 2.77 -13.49
C GLY A 515 -20.90 2.93 -14.45
N LEU A 516 -21.98 3.59 -14.04
CA LEU A 516 -23.08 3.91 -14.96
C LEU A 516 -22.74 5.05 -15.92
N VAL A 517 -21.94 6.02 -15.45
CA VAL A 517 -21.66 7.25 -16.19
C VAL A 517 -20.42 7.13 -17.08
N TYR A 518 -19.41 6.36 -16.69
CA TYR A 518 -18.16 6.26 -17.44
C TYR A 518 -18.32 5.65 -18.85
N PRO A 519 -19.02 4.52 -19.06
CA PRO A 519 -19.12 3.89 -20.38
C PRO A 519 -19.72 4.78 -21.47
N PRO A 520 -20.87 5.47 -21.28
CA PRO A 520 -21.41 6.33 -22.32
C PRO A 520 -20.49 7.53 -22.61
N LEU A 521 -19.90 8.14 -21.57
CA LEU A 521 -18.98 9.27 -21.75
C LEU A 521 -17.69 8.86 -22.48
N ARG A 522 -17.12 7.70 -22.12
CA ARG A 522 -15.89 7.20 -22.75
C ARG A 522 -16.13 6.84 -24.22
N TYR A 523 -17.32 6.33 -24.55
CA TYR A 523 -17.71 6.10 -25.94
C TYR A 523 -17.76 7.39 -26.77
N LEU A 524 -18.31 8.47 -26.18
CA LEU A 524 -18.33 9.79 -26.82
C LEU A 524 -16.93 10.39 -26.97
N GLU A 525 -16.09 10.27 -25.94
CA GLU A 525 -14.69 10.73 -25.97
C GLU A 525 -13.89 10.03 -27.08
N LEU A 526 -14.04 8.71 -27.22
CA LEU A 526 -13.40 7.95 -28.30
C LEU A 526 -13.88 8.36 -29.69
N ARG A 527 -15.16 8.71 -29.85
CA ARG A 527 -15.69 9.21 -31.14
C ARG A 527 -15.17 10.61 -31.48
N TRP A 528 -15.03 11.48 -30.49
CA TRP A 528 -14.65 12.88 -30.69
C TRP A 528 -13.13 13.08 -30.79
N ALA A 529 -12.37 12.50 -29.87
CA ALA A 529 -10.92 12.71 -29.75
C ALA A 529 -10.08 11.57 -30.35
N GLY A 530 -10.70 10.43 -30.66
CA GLY A 530 -10.01 9.25 -31.21
C GLY A 530 -9.10 8.50 -30.23
N ARG A 531 -9.06 8.88 -28.95
CA ARG A 531 -8.15 8.32 -27.92
C ARG A 531 -8.74 8.27 -26.52
#